data_AF-A0A5J4WY03-F1
#
_entry.id   AF-A0A5J4WY03-F1
#
_cell.length_a   1.000
_cell.length_b   1.000
_cell.length_c   1.000
_cell.angle_alpha   90.00
_cell.angle_beta   90.00
_cell.angle_gamma   90.00
#
_symmetry.space_group_name_H-M   'P 1'
#
loop_
_entity.id
_entity.type
_entity.pdbx_description
1 polymer ?
#
loop_
_entity_poly.entity_id
_entity_poly.type
_entity_poly.pdbx_seq_one_letter_code
_entity_poly.pdbx_strand_id
1 'polypeptide(L)'
;MEVPSEYNIIGGLLGLGPDILLEILQNQGQFQMLYSYPIEIINKDPEDVELIDIDGVQKKINKKKDEWNTISLVQVLDNGIWTIEIMFLITFGSDIIGIVRDSYDIPAKANCCAKPHTDHIAAFYGRAYTVWYKDKGTEGNAGFDDNQILRLEFDSFKGTLILFIDNVQQPVYFSEIKEKVRFIV
;
A
#
# COMPACT_ATOMS: atom_id res chain seq x y z
N MET A 1 32.68 27.79 -21.32
CA MET A 1 32.66 26.53 -20.54
C MET A 1 31.21 26.09 -20.56
N GLU A 2 30.89 25.28 -21.56
CA GLU A 2 29.52 24.83 -21.86
C GLU A 2 29.14 23.67 -20.95
N VAL A 3 27.89 23.71 -20.48
CA VAL A 3 27.22 22.64 -19.74
C VAL A 3 26.72 21.63 -20.78
N PRO A 4 27.03 20.33 -20.65
CA PRO A 4 26.34 19.32 -21.46
C PRO A 4 24.91 19.15 -20.95
N SER A 5 23.98 19.42 -21.85
CA SER A 5 22.59 18.98 -21.81
C SER A 5 22.49 17.46 -21.97
N GLU A 6 21.38 16.91 -21.47
CA GLU A 6 20.85 15.56 -21.73
C GLU A 6 21.28 14.46 -20.74
N TYR A 7 20.46 14.27 -19.71
CA TYR A 7 20.21 12.93 -19.18
C TYR A 7 18.89 12.44 -19.77
N ASN A 8 19.01 11.32 -20.47
CA ASN A 8 17.95 10.62 -21.18
C ASN A 8 16.78 10.26 -20.25
N ILE A 9 15.58 10.70 -20.62
CA ILE A 9 14.33 10.15 -20.13
C ILE A 9 14.14 8.80 -20.85
N ILE A 10 14.38 7.69 -20.15
CA ILE A 10 14.04 6.35 -20.62
C ILE A 10 12.70 5.98 -19.98
N GLY A 11 11.71 5.63 -20.80
CA GLY A 11 10.50 4.93 -20.34
C GLY A 11 9.19 5.70 -20.40
N GLY A 12 8.96 6.56 -21.39
CA GLY A 12 7.59 6.93 -21.74
C GLY A 12 6.87 5.74 -22.37
N LEU A 13 5.90 5.15 -21.66
CA LEU A 13 4.88 4.30 -22.28
C LEU A 13 3.56 5.07 -22.35
N LEU A 14 3.08 5.19 -23.57
CA LEU A 14 1.80 5.78 -23.95
C LEU A 14 0.65 4.87 -23.52
N GLY A 15 -0.30 5.46 -22.79
CA GLY A 15 -1.69 5.00 -22.72
C GLY A 15 -2.01 4.05 -21.57
N LEU A 16 -3.30 4.10 -21.21
CA LEU A 16 -4.07 3.28 -20.25
C LEU A 16 -4.39 3.99 -18.93
N GLY A 17 -5.62 3.74 -18.45
CA GLY A 17 -6.36 4.51 -17.46
C GLY A 17 -5.94 4.28 -15.99
N PRO A 18 -6.88 4.32 -15.02
CA PRO A 18 -6.57 4.41 -13.60
C PRO A 18 -6.00 3.11 -13.05
N ASP A 19 -4.70 3.13 -12.77
CA ASP A 19 -3.92 1.93 -12.45
C ASP A 19 -3.05 2.16 -11.20
N ILE A 20 -2.72 1.11 -10.44
CA ILE A 20 -1.80 1.14 -9.28
C ILE A 20 -0.69 0.11 -9.52
N LEU A 21 0.58 0.46 -9.31
CA LEU A 21 1.75 -0.44 -9.40
C LEU A 21 2.25 -0.82 -8.00
N LEU A 22 2.41 -2.12 -7.73
CA LEU A 22 2.89 -2.62 -6.45
C LEU A 22 4.25 -3.34 -6.61
N GLU A 23 5.27 -2.89 -5.87
CA GLU A 23 6.61 -3.48 -5.78
C GLU A 23 6.92 -3.89 -4.33
N ILE A 24 7.58 -5.02 -4.09
CA ILE A 24 8.01 -5.43 -2.74
C ILE A 24 9.53 -5.54 -2.75
N LEU A 25 10.22 -4.64 -2.01
CA LEU A 25 11.66 -4.69 -1.80
C LEU A 25 11.98 -5.00 -0.33
N GLN A 26 12.72 -6.09 -0.07
CA GLN A 26 13.31 -6.41 1.24
C GLN A 26 14.79 -6.00 1.27
N ASN A 27 15.27 -5.33 2.33
CA ASN A 27 16.67 -4.90 2.41
C ASN A 27 17.55 -5.66 3.43
N GLN A 28 18.55 -6.33 2.85
CA GLN A 28 19.88 -6.79 3.24
C GLN A 28 20.29 -7.03 4.72
N GLY A 29 20.40 -8.32 5.03
CA GLY A 29 21.33 -8.88 6.01
C GLY A 29 21.64 -10.34 5.66
N GLN A 30 22.83 -10.60 5.10
CA GLN A 30 23.45 -11.91 4.80
C GLN A 30 22.65 -12.87 3.89
N PHE A 31 23.13 -13.05 2.65
CA PHE A 31 22.85 -14.15 1.70
C PHE A 31 21.68 -15.08 2.08
N GLN A 32 20.46 -14.56 1.97
CA GLN A 32 19.23 -15.35 1.93
C GLN A 32 18.78 -15.29 0.48
N MET A 33 18.46 -16.44 -0.12
CA MET A 33 17.92 -16.48 -1.47
C MET A 33 16.76 -15.49 -1.60
N LEU A 34 16.75 -14.69 -2.67
CA LEU A 34 15.65 -13.81 -3.06
C LEU A 34 14.40 -14.68 -3.29
N TYR A 35 13.71 -15.03 -2.23
CA TYR A 35 12.36 -15.53 -2.31
C TYR A 35 11.50 -14.30 -2.63
N SER A 36 11.35 -14.03 -3.92
CA SER A 36 10.22 -13.24 -4.42
C SER A 36 8.97 -14.01 -4.01
N TYR A 37 8.39 -13.67 -2.86
CA TYR A 37 7.08 -14.18 -2.49
C TYR A 37 6.11 -13.72 -3.57
N PRO A 38 5.36 -14.63 -4.23
CA PRO A 38 4.35 -14.19 -5.16
C PRO A 38 3.42 -13.26 -4.41
N ILE A 39 3.23 -12.05 -4.93
CA ILE A 39 2.19 -11.18 -4.42
C ILE A 39 0.89 -11.95 -4.68
N GLU A 40 0.09 -12.16 -3.65
CA GLU A 40 -1.23 -12.76 -3.77
C GLU A 40 -2.21 -11.85 -3.04
N ILE A 41 -3.36 -11.60 -3.67
CA ILE A 41 -4.36 -10.65 -3.18
C ILE A 41 -5.70 -11.37 -3.03
N ILE A 42 -6.32 -11.18 -1.88
CA ILE A 42 -7.69 -11.61 -1.61
C ILE A 42 -8.61 -10.53 -2.16
N ASN A 43 -9.20 -10.81 -3.32
CA ASN A 43 -10.18 -9.96 -3.97
C ASN A 43 -11.59 -10.58 -3.83
N LYS A 44 -12.49 -9.87 -3.15
CA LYS A 44 -13.89 -10.30 -2.96
C LYS A 44 -14.86 -9.68 -3.98
N ASP A 45 -14.38 -8.79 -4.84
CA ASP A 45 -15.17 -8.15 -5.91
C ASP A 45 -14.42 -8.22 -7.26
N PRO A 46 -14.30 -9.41 -7.87
CA PRO A 46 -13.59 -9.59 -9.15
C PRO A 46 -14.29 -8.94 -10.34
N GLU A 47 -15.54 -8.49 -10.20
CA GLU A 47 -16.22 -7.73 -11.24
C GLU A 47 -15.75 -6.27 -11.29
N ASP A 48 -15.32 -5.72 -10.16
CA ASP A 48 -14.83 -4.36 -10.03
C ASP A 48 -13.30 -4.29 -10.06
N VAL A 49 -12.64 -5.17 -9.32
CA VAL A 49 -11.18 -5.19 -9.16
C VAL A 49 -10.56 -6.24 -10.07
N GLU A 50 -9.72 -5.80 -11.00
CA GLU A 50 -8.93 -6.64 -11.89
C GLU A 50 -7.46 -6.64 -11.45
N LEU A 51 -6.88 -7.84 -11.41
CA LEU A 51 -5.50 -8.06 -11.01
C LEU A 51 -4.70 -8.55 -12.21
N ILE A 52 -3.59 -7.88 -12.49
CA ILE A 52 -2.67 -8.23 -13.58
C ILE A 52 -1.29 -8.47 -12.97
N ASP A 53 -0.77 -9.68 -13.15
CA ASP A 53 0.61 -9.99 -12.78
C ASP A 53 1.58 -9.39 -13.82
N ILE A 54 2.58 -8.66 -13.34
CA ILE A 54 3.64 -8.07 -14.16
C ILE A 54 4.95 -8.77 -13.78
N ASP A 55 5.50 -9.52 -14.72
CA ASP A 55 6.79 -10.21 -14.63
C ASP A 55 6.95 -11.13 -13.40
N GLY A 56 5.85 -11.52 -12.76
CA GLY A 56 5.82 -12.38 -11.56
C GLY A 56 6.31 -11.71 -10.26
N VAL A 57 6.69 -10.43 -10.31
CA VAL A 57 7.24 -9.68 -9.17
C VAL A 57 6.31 -8.55 -8.75
N GLN A 58 5.62 -7.94 -9.72
CA GLN A 58 4.73 -6.81 -9.48
C GLN A 58 3.28 -7.21 -9.75
N LYS A 59 2.37 -6.50 -9.09
CA LYS A 59 0.95 -6.54 -9.44
C LYS A 59 0.45 -5.17 -9.82
N LYS A 60 -0.38 -5.17 -10.86
CA LYS A 60 -1.19 -4.04 -11.25
C LYS A 60 -2.63 -4.29 -10.86
N ILE A 61 -3.23 -3.32 -10.19
CA ILE A 61 -4.61 -3.36 -9.72
C ILE A 61 -5.39 -2.31 -10.49
N ASN A 62 -6.39 -2.74 -11.24
CA ASN A 62 -7.29 -1.87 -11.99
C ASN A 62 -8.67 -1.90 -11.33
N LYS A 63 -9.26 -0.71 -11.15
CA LYS A 63 -10.60 -0.55 -10.60
C LYS A 63 -11.56 -0.09 -11.69
N LYS A 64 -12.70 -0.77 -11.84
CA LYS A 64 -13.62 -0.59 -12.97
C LYS A 64 -14.81 0.31 -12.65
N LYS A 65 -15.21 0.40 -11.38
CA LYS A 65 -16.40 1.14 -10.90
C LYS A 65 -15.99 2.18 -9.87
N ASP A 66 -16.82 3.20 -9.68
CA ASP A 66 -16.65 4.21 -8.63
C ASP A 66 -17.32 3.77 -7.32
N GLU A 67 -16.86 2.66 -6.76
CA GLU A 67 -17.33 2.13 -5.47
C GLU A 67 -16.17 1.95 -4.49
N TRP A 68 -16.43 1.88 -3.19
CA TRP A 68 -15.39 1.59 -2.21
C TRP A 68 -14.87 0.18 -2.41
N ASN A 69 -13.57 -0.03 -2.37
CA ASN A 69 -12.99 -1.36 -2.28
C ASN A 69 -11.81 -1.31 -1.31
N THR A 70 -11.67 -2.36 -0.52
CA THR A 70 -10.47 -2.58 0.26
C THR A 70 -10.10 -4.03 0.08
N ILE A 71 -8.93 -4.28 -0.46
CA ILE A 71 -8.39 -5.62 -0.70
C ILE A 71 -7.13 -5.81 0.13
N SER A 72 -6.84 -7.07 0.42
CA SER A 72 -5.73 -7.43 1.31
C SER A 72 -4.81 -8.42 0.62
N LEU A 73 -3.52 -8.36 0.93
CA LEU A 73 -2.62 -9.44 0.57
C LEU A 73 -2.98 -10.73 1.34
N VAL A 74 -2.63 -11.87 0.76
CA VAL A 74 -2.70 -13.18 1.44
C VAL A 74 -1.61 -13.30 2.51
N GLN A 75 -0.45 -12.69 2.28
CA GLN A 75 0.70 -12.79 3.16
C GLN A 75 0.39 -12.25 4.56
N VAL A 76 0.42 -13.15 5.54
CA VAL A 76 0.29 -12.83 6.97
C VAL A 76 1.64 -12.34 7.48
N LEU A 77 1.65 -11.17 8.12
CA LEU A 77 2.81 -10.56 8.74
C LEU A 77 2.78 -10.95 10.24
N ASP A 78 3.63 -11.91 10.63
CA ASP A 78 3.65 -12.40 12.02
C ASP A 78 4.97 -12.19 12.77
N ASN A 79 6.10 -12.32 12.08
CA ASN A 79 7.43 -12.18 12.65
C ASN A 79 8.36 -11.55 11.62
N GLY A 80 9.15 -10.57 12.04
CA GLY A 80 10.11 -9.88 11.20
C GLY A 80 9.70 -8.46 10.82
N ILE A 81 10.49 -7.88 9.93
CA ILE A 81 10.25 -6.57 9.33
C ILE A 81 9.75 -6.83 7.92
N TRP A 82 8.58 -6.27 7.61
CA TRP A 82 7.89 -6.47 6.34
C TRP A 82 7.69 -5.13 5.65
N THR A 83 7.91 -5.11 4.34
CA THR A 83 7.79 -3.92 3.51
C THR A 83 6.89 -4.18 2.31
N ILE A 84 6.21 -3.15 1.86
CA ILE A 84 5.43 -3.14 0.62
C ILE A 84 5.52 -1.74 0.03
N GLU A 85 5.71 -1.63 -1.28
CA GLU A 85 5.79 -0.37 -2.02
C GLU A 85 4.64 -0.28 -3.02
N ILE A 86 3.83 0.77 -2.92
CA ILE A 86 2.65 1.01 -3.74
C ILE A 86 2.83 2.35 -4.45
N MET A 87 2.47 2.40 -5.72
CA MET A 87 2.42 3.62 -6.51
C MET A 87 1.02 3.75 -7.12
N PHE A 88 0.28 4.78 -6.75
CA PHE A 88 -0.97 5.13 -7.39
C PHE A 88 -0.69 5.91 -8.67
N LEU A 89 -1.15 5.47 -9.84
CA LEU A 89 -0.96 6.21 -11.09
C LEU A 89 -2.04 7.26 -11.29
N ILE A 90 -3.23 7.05 -10.71
CA ILE A 90 -4.32 8.03 -10.66
C ILE A 90 -4.96 7.96 -9.28
N THR A 91 -4.84 9.04 -8.51
CA THR A 91 -5.51 9.25 -7.23
C THR A 91 -6.73 10.13 -7.43
N PHE A 92 -7.85 9.75 -6.82
CA PHE A 92 -9.01 10.63 -6.66
C PHE A 92 -9.06 11.22 -5.25
N GLY A 93 -7.98 11.02 -4.49
CA GLY A 93 -7.80 11.46 -3.10
C GLY A 93 -8.67 10.69 -2.12
N SER A 94 -9.06 9.47 -2.50
CA SER A 94 -9.73 8.49 -1.63
C SER A 94 -8.90 7.22 -1.46
N ASP A 95 -7.66 7.28 -1.92
CA ASP A 95 -6.71 6.18 -2.01
C ASP A 95 -6.09 5.92 -0.64
N ILE A 96 -6.02 4.63 -0.27
CA ILE A 96 -5.62 4.20 1.06
C ILE A 96 -4.62 3.06 0.98
N ILE A 97 -3.71 3.03 1.95
CA ILE A 97 -2.83 1.89 2.18
C ILE A 97 -2.75 1.61 3.68
N GLY A 98 -2.56 0.37 4.10
CA GLY A 98 -2.48 0.10 5.53
C GLY A 98 -2.37 -1.37 5.87
N ILE A 99 -2.93 -1.70 7.04
CA ILE A 99 -3.02 -3.07 7.52
C ILE A 99 -4.41 -3.42 8.04
N VAL A 100 -4.77 -4.69 7.88
CA VAL A 100 -5.94 -5.32 8.50
C VAL A 100 -5.49 -6.42 9.45
N ARG A 101 -6.24 -6.64 10.52
CA ARG A 101 -6.06 -7.83 11.37
C ARG A 101 -6.23 -9.10 10.55
N ASP A 102 -5.36 -10.07 10.74
CA ASP A 102 -5.42 -11.34 10.02
C ASP A 102 -6.77 -12.06 10.22
N SER A 103 -7.33 -11.97 11.43
CA SER A 103 -8.60 -12.57 11.82
C SER A 103 -9.85 -11.94 11.19
N TYR A 104 -9.70 -10.84 10.44
CA TYR A 104 -10.82 -10.12 9.85
C TYR A 104 -10.92 -10.40 8.34
N ASP A 105 -12.07 -10.92 7.90
CA ASP A 105 -12.40 -11.08 6.48
C ASP A 105 -13.03 -9.78 5.98
N ILE A 106 -12.34 -9.08 5.08
CA ILE A 106 -12.84 -7.83 4.48
C ILE A 106 -13.91 -8.21 3.45
N PRO A 107 -15.16 -7.75 3.58
CA PRO A 107 -16.18 -8.03 2.58
C PRO A 107 -15.97 -7.22 1.30
N ALA A 108 -16.61 -7.65 0.21
CA ALA A 108 -16.71 -6.83 -1.00
C ALA A 108 -17.29 -5.45 -0.67
N LYS A 109 -16.80 -4.43 -1.38
CA LYS A 109 -17.27 -3.05 -1.27
C LYS A 109 -17.01 -2.35 0.07
N ALA A 110 -16.11 -2.90 0.89
CA ALA A 110 -15.82 -2.36 2.21
C ALA A 110 -15.16 -0.98 2.09
N ASN A 111 -15.65 -0.02 2.86
CA ASN A 111 -14.97 1.23 3.13
C ASN A 111 -14.16 1.08 4.44
N CYS A 112 -12.83 1.10 4.34
CA CYS A 112 -11.92 0.93 5.47
C CYS A 112 -12.14 1.94 6.62
N CYS A 113 -12.63 3.15 6.31
CA CYS A 113 -12.86 4.20 7.29
C CYS A 113 -14.21 4.09 8.00
N ALA A 114 -15.15 3.29 7.46
CA ALA A 114 -16.49 3.13 8.01
C ALA A 114 -16.58 1.94 8.97
N LYS A 115 -17.56 1.97 9.89
CA LYS A 115 -17.89 0.80 10.72
C LYS A 115 -18.56 -0.29 9.89
N PRO A 116 -18.29 -1.58 10.18
CA PRO A 116 -17.42 -2.08 11.26
C PRO A 116 -15.93 -2.15 10.89
N HIS A 117 -15.57 -1.87 9.65
CA HIS A 117 -14.23 -2.13 9.10
C HIS A 117 -13.12 -1.34 9.82
N THR A 118 -13.38 -0.08 10.18
CA THR A 118 -12.43 0.81 10.85
C THR A 118 -11.95 0.33 12.23
N ASP A 119 -12.67 -0.62 12.86
CA ASP A 119 -12.25 -1.22 14.13
C ASP A 119 -11.13 -2.27 13.93
N HIS A 120 -10.99 -2.79 12.71
CA HIS A 120 -10.07 -3.85 12.31
C HIS A 120 -8.95 -3.37 11.37
N ILE A 121 -9.07 -2.16 10.83
CA ILE A 121 -8.16 -1.60 9.82
C ILE A 121 -7.51 -0.33 10.34
N ALA A 122 -6.19 -0.27 10.23
CA ALA A 122 -5.38 0.93 10.43
C ALA A 122 -4.81 1.36 9.07
N ALA A 123 -5.15 2.57 8.63
CA ALA A 123 -4.86 3.01 7.27
C ALA A 123 -4.24 4.41 7.22
N PHE A 124 -3.43 4.62 6.18
CA PHE A 124 -2.97 5.92 5.73
C PHE A 124 -3.81 6.38 4.53
N TYR A 125 -4.25 7.64 4.57
CA TYR A 125 -5.16 8.24 3.59
C TYR A 125 -4.43 9.29 2.74
N GLY A 126 -4.72 9.38 1.44
CA GLY A 126 -4.03 10.31 0.53
C GLY A 126 -4.32 11.80 0.73
N ARG A 127 -5.33 12.15 1.54
CA ARG A 127 -5.73 13.55 1.84
C ARG A 127 -5.56 13.92 3.31
N ALA A 128 -6.07 15.09 3.69
CA ALA A 128 -6.20 15.52 5.09
C ALA A 128 -6.72 14.39 5.99
N TYR A 129 -6.23 14.35 7.23
CA TYR A 129 -6.42 13.21 8.14
C TYR A 129 -5.80 11.91 7.60
N THR A 130 -4.53 12.02 7.21
CA THR A 130 -3.71 10.99 6.57
C THR A 130 -3.55 9.70 7.38
N VAL A 131 -3.99 9.64 8.64
CA VAL A 131 -3.92 8.45 9.49
C VAL A 131 -5.30 8.18 10.07
N TRP A 132 -5.86 6.99 9.84
CA TRP A 132 -7.22 6.63 10.22
C TRP A 132 -7.27 5.33 11.01
N TYR A 133 -7.94 5.35 12.17
CA TYR A 133 -8.24 4.17 12.97
C TYR A 133 -9.42 4.42 13.90
N LYS A 134 -10.35 3.46 14.03
CA LYS A 134 -11.54 3.54 14.91
C LYS A 134 -12.34 4.83 14.72
N ASP A 135 -12.69 5.14 13.47
CA ASP A 135 -13.50 6.32 13.11
C ASP A 135 -12.84 7.65 13.53
N LYS A 136 -11.51 7.66 13.64
CA LYS A 136 -10.73 8.83 14.02
C LYS A 136 -9.60 9.09 13.04
N GLY A 137 -9.69 10.23 12.38
CA GLY A 137 -8.62 10.82 11.60
C GLY A 137 -7.59 11.54 12.47
N THR A 138 -6.32 11.38 12.14
CA THR A 138 -5.18 12.11 12.76
C THR A 138 -4.38 12.79 11.66
N GLU A 139 -4.07 14.06 11.87
CA GLU A 139 -3.25 14.87 10.97
C GLU A 139 -1.76 14.74 11.31
N GLY A 140 -0.89 15.14 10.38
CA GLY A 140 0.54 15.31 10.64
C GLY A 140 1.44 14.72 9.56
N ASN A 141 0.95 13.79 8.74
CA ASN A 141 1.68 13.36 7.54
C ASN A 141 1.33 14.25 6.35
N ALA A 142 2.20 14.23 5.35
CA ALA A 142 1.85 14.75 4.04
C ALA A 142 0.78 13.85 3.40
N GLY A 143 -0.12 14.45 2.61
CA GLY A 143 -0.89 13.69 1.62
C GLY A 143 0.06 13.15 0.55
N PHE A 144 -0.42 12.18 -0.23
CA PHE A 144 0.35 11.64 -1.34
C PHE A 144 -0.39 11.81 -2.67
N ASP A 145 0.39 12.11 -3.71
CA ASP A 145 -0.02 12.40 -5.07
C ASP A 145 0.28 11.22 -6.02
N ASP A 146 -0.20 11.34 -7.26
CA ASP A 146 0.05 10.37 -8.33
C ASP A 146 1.56 10.18 -8.57
N ASN A 147 1.94 8.94 -8.89
CA ASN A 147 3.29 8.52 -9.25
C ASN A 147 4.34 8.62 -8.12
N GLN A 148 3.91 8.86 -6.88
CA GLN A 148 4.78 8.73 -5.72
C GLN A 148 4.89 7.27 -5.27
N ILE A 149 6.06 6.89 -4.79
CA ILE A 149 6.27 5.57 -4.19
C ILE A 149 5.96 5.65 -2.70
N LEU A 150 4.91 4.96 -2.30
CA LEU A 150 4.52 4.81 -0.90
C LEU A 150 5.07 3.50 -0.38
N ARG A 151 5.91 3.55 0.65
CA ARG A 151 6.37 2.35 1.34
C ARG A 151 5.72 2.26 2.71
N LEU A 152 5.14 1.10 3.01
CA LEU A 152 4.85 0.72 4.39
C LEU A 152 5.96 -0.17 4.92
N GLU A 153 6.37 0.10 6.15
CA GLU A 153 7.25 -0.79 6.92
C GLU A 153 6.53 -1.21 8.18
N PHE A 154 6.28 -2.51 8.32
CA PHE A 154 5.76 -3.14 9.52
C PHE A 154 6.89 -3.84 10.27
N ASP A 155 7.18 -3.41 11.49
CA ASP A 155 8.14 -4.03 12.40
C ASP A 155 7.37 -4.78 13.49
N SER A 156 7.31 -6.12 13.39
CA SER A 156 6.57 -6.95 14.35
C SER A 156 7.19 -6.97 15.74
N PHE A 157 8.49 -6.66 15.88
CA PHE A 157 9.19 -6.66 17.16
C PHE A 157 8.85 -5.41 17.96
N LYS A 158 8.69 -4.27 17.28
CA LYS A 158 8.26 -3.01 17.88
C LYS A 158 6.74 -2.83 17.88
N GLY A 159 6.03 -3.59 17.05
CA GLY A 159 4.60 -3.43 16.82
C GLY A 159 4.29 -2.09 16.16
N THR A 160 5.09 -1.68 15.17
CA THR A 160 4.95 -0.38 14.49
C THR A 160 4.66 -0.53 13.00
N LEU A 161 3.82 0.34 12.45
CA LEU A 161 3.61 0.52 11.01
C LEU A 161 3.92 1.95 10.61
N ILE A 162 4.93 2.13 9.75
CA ILE A 162 5.46 3.44 9.35
C ILE A 162 5.22 3.65 7.86
N LEU A 163 4.78 4.86 7.50
CA LEU A 163 4.63 5.31 6.12
C LEU A 163 5.89 6.06 5.67
N PHE A 164 6.34 5.79 4.45
CA PHE A 164 7.31 6.60 3.71
C PHE A 164 6.68 7.05 2.40
N ILE A 165 6.94 8.30 2.00
CA ILE A 165 6.55 8.88 0.72
C ILE A 165 7.83 9.27 0.00
N ASP A 166 8.10 8.68 -1.17
CA ASP A 166 9.36 8.87 -1.92
C ASP A 166 10.61 8.71 -1.04
N ASN A 167 10.61 7.64 -0.24
CA ASN A 167 11.64 7.32 0.77
C ASN A 167 11.75 8.30 1.96
N VAL A 168 10.89 9.31 2.06
CA VAL A 168 10.82 10.22 3.22
C VAL A 168 9.86 9.65 4.26
N GLN A 169 10.38 9.31 5.42
CA GLN A 169 9.59 8.82 6.55
C GLN A 169 8.59 9.88 7.03
N GLN A 170 7.33 9.49 7.19
CA GLN A 170 6.28 10.35 7.71
C GLN A 170 6.26 10.34 9.26
N PRO A 171 5.91 11.47 9.91
CA PRO A 171 6.06 11.64 11.35
C PRO A 171 5.02 10.89 12.19
N VAL A 172 3.82 10.66 11.67
CA VAL A 172 2.74 9.95 12.36
C VAL A 172 2.67 8.52 11.85
N TYR A 173 2.71 7.57 12.78
CA TYR A 173 2.77 6.13 12.52
C TYR A 173 1.89 5.38 13.53
N PHE A 174 1.56 4.12 13.24
CA PHE A 174 0.85 3.27 14.19
C PHE A 174 1.83 2.52 15.09
N SER A 175 1.49 2.37 16.36
CA SER A 175 2.26 1.61 17.35
C SER A 175 1.35 0.64 18.11
N GLU A 176 1.96 -0.20 18.96
CA GLU A 176 1.27 -1.18 19.81
C GLU A 176 0.47 -2.23 19.04
N ILE A 177 0.89 -2.55 17.81
CA ILE A 177 0.32 -3.64 17.02
C ILE A 177 0.84 -4.97 17.59
N LYS A 178 -0.06 -5.73 18.21
CA LYS A 178 0.27 -7.00 18.91
C LYS A 178 -0.25 -8.25 18.20
N GLU A 179 -1.12 -8.08 17.22
CA GLU A 179 -1.77 -9.16 16.49
C GLU A 179 -1.11 -9.36 15.13
N LYS A 180 -1.33 -10.53 14.52
CA LYS A 180 -0.95 -10.78 13.12
C LYS A 180 -1.80 -9.90 12.20
N VAL A 181 -1.20 -9.39 11.14
CA VAL A 181 -1.85 -8.47 10.20
C VAL A 181 -1.52 -8.81 8.76
N ARG A 182 -2.23 -8.21 7.81
CA ARG A 182 -1.99 -8.30 6.37
C ARG A 182 -1.99 -6.89 5.79
N PHE A 183 -1.15 -6.63 4.79
CA PHE A 183 -1.19 -5.34 4.07
C PHE A 183 -2.50 -5.20 3.29
N ILE A 184 -2.98 -3.96 3.17
CA ILE A 184 -4.17 -3.59 2.39
C ILE A 184 -3.90 -2.41 1.46
N VAL A 185 -4.74 -2.34 0.43
CA VAL A 185 -4.92 -1.24 -0.52
C VAL A 185 -6.40 -1.07 -0.82
#